data_AF-A0A3M9Z391-F1
#
_entry.id   AF-A0A3M9Z391-F1
#
_cell.length_a   1.000
_cell.length_b   1.000
_cell.length_c   1.000
_cell.angle_alpha   90.00
_cell.angle_beta   90.00
_cell.angle_gamma   90.00
#
_symmetry.space_group_name_H-M   'P 1'
#
loop_
_entity.id
_entity.type
_entity.pdbx_description
1 polymer ?
#
loop_
_entity_poly.entity_id
_entity_poly.type
_entity_poly.pdbx_seq_one_letter_code
_entity_poly.pdbx_strand_id
1 'polypeptide(L)'
;MTLTLSLPLPLSDNRRMHSSVNLPFSAVFQLLSFVSQAVGQLNRSGIFDGRGGNDRISTLDGDDIAVGGAGNDIIDGGTGDDILFGGLGRDTLIGGAGSDTFVLAPETGVDVIKDFRNGVDQLGLANAVTVEMLDITQTRGNTVIGLGGEKLAILQGVRANQIGAEDFVAIDFTSFKGMEVPVIAA
;
A
#
# COMPACT_ATOMS: atom_id res chain seq x y z
N MET A 1 -14.38 -7.98 -12.16
CA MET A 1 -15.25 -6.89 -11.67
C MET A 1 -15.02 -5.69 -12.59
N THR A 2 -15.99 -4.77 -12.75
CA THR A 2 -15.83 -3.60 -13.63
C THR A 2 -16.28 -2.32 -12.93
N LEU A 3 -15.48 -1.24 -12.93
CA LEU A 3 -15.81 0.09 -12.44
C LEU A 3 -16.52 0.93 -13.52
N THR A 4 -17.57 1.65 -13.12
CA THR A 4 -18.28 2.58 -14.01
C THR A 4 -17.66 3.96 -13.96
N LEU A 5 -16.92 4.36 -14.99
CA LEU A 5 -16.38 5.73 -15.08
C LEU A 5 -17.41 6.65 -15.77
N SER A 6 -17.83 7.72 -15.10
CA SER A 6 -18.63 8.80 -15.69
C SER A 6 -17.72 9.91 -16.19
N LEU A 7 -17.45 9.92 -17.48
CA LEU A 7 -16.69 11.01 -18.11
C LEU A 7 -17.66 12.06 -18.66
N PRO A 8 -17.41 13.36 -18.42
CA PRO A 8 -18.11 14.40 -19.15
C PRO A 8 -17.62 14.37 -20.60
N LEU A 9 -18.44 13.82 -21.50
CA LEU A 9 -18.18 13.99 -22.94
C LEU A 9 -18.59 15.40 -23.35
N PRO A 10 -17.72 16.19 -23.99
CA PRO A 10 -18.15 17.44 -24.58
C PRO A 10 -19.07 17.14 -25.76
N LEU A 11 -20.37 17.43 -25.60
CA LEU A 11 -21.29 17.55 -26.73
C LEU A 11 -21.13 18.96 -27.33
N SER A 12 -21.36 19.09 -28.64
CA SER A 12 -21.31 20.38 -29.35
C SER A 12 -22.30 21.44 -28.85
N ASP A 13 -23.21 21.06 -27.94
CA ASP A 13 -24.40 21.83 -27.55
C ASP A 13 -24.43 22.19 -26.05
N ASN A 14 -23.26 22.22 -25.38
CA ASN A 14 -23.03 22.66 -24.00
C ASN A 14 -23.88 21.96 -22.90
N ARG A 15 -24.61 20.89 -23.24
CA ARG A 15 -25.28 19.98 -22.31
C ARG A 15 -24.34 18.84 -21.96
N ARG A 16 -24.09 18.62 -20.66
CA ARG A 16 -23.29 17.49 -20.17
C ARG A 16 -24.15 16.25 -20.16
N MET A 17 -23.87 15.27 -21.02
CA MET A 17 -24.33 13.90 -20.80
C MET A 17 -23.25 13.14 -20.03
N HIS A 18 -23.66 12.42 -18.99
CA HIS A 18 -22.79 11.47 -18.30
C HIS A 18 -23.01 10.12 -18.96
N SER A 19 -22.03 9.68 -19.75
CA SER A 19 -22.00 8.30 -20.24
C SER A 19 -21.18 7.44 -19.28
N SER A 20 -21.78 6.37 -18.80
CA SER A 20 -21.19 5.41 -17.89
C SER A 20 -20.49 4.29 -18.67
N VAL A 21 -19.20 4.07 -18.43
CA VAL A 21 -18.42 2.97 -19.04
C VAL A 21 -17.95 2.00 -17.96
N ASN A 22 -18.30 0.71 -18.06
CA ASN A 22 -17.86 -0.35 -17.16
C ASN A 22 -16.51 -0.93 -17.61
N LEU A 23 -15.42 -0.67 -16.88
CA LEU A 23 -14.06 -1.12 -17.19
C LEU A 23 -13.55 -2.09 -16.13
N PRO A 24 -12.78 -3.15 -16.45
CA PRO A 24 -12.30 -4.13 -15.46
C PRO A 24 -11.18 -3.61 -14.55
N PHE A 25 -10.89 -4.34 -13.46
CA PHE A 25 -9.92 -3.89 -12.43
C PHE A 25 -8.55 -3.59 -12.94
N SER A 26 -8.10 -4.36 -13.91
CA SER A 26 -6.85 -4.10 -14.59
C SER A 26 -6.88 -2.84 -15.47
N ALA A 27 -8.03 -2.30 -15.87
CA ALA A 27 -8.16 -1.19 -16.81
C ALA A 27 -8.41 0.19 -16.16
N VAL A 28 -9.02 0.24 -14.97
CA VAL A 28 -9.34 1.51 -14.29
C VAL A 28 -8.13 2.15 -13.67
N PHE A 29 -7.50 1.46 -12.75
CA PHE A 29 -6.13 1.07 -12.85
C PHE A 29 -5.28 1.74 -13.98
N GLN A 30 -5.35 1.25 -15.23
CA GLN A 30 -4.43 1.72 -16.30
C GLN A 30 -4.76 3.17 -16.68
N LEU A 31 -6.03 3.53 -16.51
CA LEU A 31 -6.54 4.86 -16.83
C LEU A 31 -6.19 5.89 -15.75
N LEU A 32 -6.21 5.50 -14.48
CA LEU A 32 -5.79 6.35 -13.36
C LEU A 32 -4.26 6.43 -13.28
N SER A 33 -3.49 5.40 -13.66
CA SER A 33 -2.04 5.55 -13.83
C SER A 33 -1.71 6.49 -15.00
N PHE A 34 -2.50 6.44 -16.09
CA PHE A 34 -2.38 7.39 -17.21
C PHE A 34 -2.79 8.83 -16.83
N VAL A 35 -3.87 9.00 -16.06
CA VAL A 35 -4.32 10.30 -15.54
C VAL A 35 -3.35 10.82 -14.47
N SER A 36 -2.81 9.94 -13.62
CA SER A 36 -1.78 10.28 -12.62
C SER A 36 -0.46 10.65 -13.29
N GLN A 37 -0.01 9.95 -14.35
CA GLN A 37 1.15 10.39 -15.14
C GLN A 37 0.92 11.75 -15.82
N ALA A 38 -0.31 12.05 -16.22
CA ALA A 38 -0.67 13.33 -16.83
C ALA A 38 -0.83 14.49 -15.83
N VAL A 39 -1.17 14.20 -14.56
CA VAL A 39 -1.41 15.20 -13.49
C VAL A 39 -0.22 15.31 -12.51
N GLY A 40 0.52 14.21 -12.28
CA GLY A 40 1.68 14.05 -11.39
C GLY A 40 2.95 14.78 -11.83
N GLN A 41 2.92 15.47 -12.96
CA GLN A 41 3.93 16.49 -13.29
C GLN A 41 3.80 17.75 -12.41
N LEU A 42 2.78 17.85 -11.53
CA LEU A 42 2.55 19.02 -10.68
C LEU A 42 2.66 18.74 -9.17
N ASN A 43 2.44 17.50 -8.71
CA ASN A 43 2.57 17.09 -7.31
C ASN A 43 3.31 15.74 -7.33
N ARG A 44 4.52 15.63 -6.75
CA ARG A 44 5.45 14.50 -7.01
C ARG A 44 4.97 13.09 -6.60
N SER A 45 3.82 12.97 -5.93
CA SER A 45 3.16 11.71 -5.57
C SER A 45 2.82 10.80 -6.76
N GLY A 46 2.88 9.49 -6.53
CA GLY A 46 2.69 8.41 -7.49
C GLY A 46 2.10 7.12 -6.88
N ILE A 47 1.80 6.15 -7.75
CA ILE A 47 1.27 4.84 -7.38
C ILE A 47 2.10 3.75 -8.07
N PHE A 48 3.03 3.10 -7.39
CA PHE A 48 3.99 2.16 -7.95
C PHE A 48 3.57 0.71 -7.75
N ASP A 49 3.94 -0.16 -8.69
CA ASP A 49 3.86 -1.61 -8.49
C ASP A 49 4.81 -2.48 -9.31
N GLY A 50 5.44 -3.42 -8.62
CA GLY A 50 6.32 -4.44 -9.19
C GLY A 50 5.57 -5.54 -9.95
N ARG A 51 4.29 -5.78 -9.64
CA ARG A 51 3.43 -6.84 -10.17
C ARG A 51 3.86 -8.21 -9.75
N GLY A 52 4.92 -8.75 -10.35
CA GLY A 52 5.33 -10.11 -10.13
C GLY A 52 6.75 -10.32 -10.60
N GLY A 53 7.51 -11.10 -9.82
CA GLY A 53 8.96 -11.06 -9.87
C GLY A 53 9.51 -10.54 -8.54
N ASN A 54 10.84 -10.48 -8.43
CA ASN A 54 11.47 -9.82 -7.30
C ASN A 54 11.87 -8.42 -7.77
N ASP A 55 11.18 -7.41 -7.27
CA ASP A 55 11.25 -6.04 -7.74
C ASP A 55 12.02 -5.13 -6.77
N ARG A 56 12.48 -4.00 -7.31
CA ARG A 56 13.08 -2.92 -6.54
C ARG A 56 12.33 -1.64 -6.87
N ILE A 57 11.59 -1.12 -5.90
CA ILE A 57 10.75 0.06 -6.05
C ILE A 57 11.34 1.17 -5.18
N SER A 58 11.50 2.35 -5.77
CA SER A 58 11.91 3.56 -5.07
C SER A 58 11.06 4.71 -5.59
N THR A 59 10.29 5.35 -4.71
CA THR A 59 9.26 6.32 -5.11
C THR A 59 9.76 7.77 -5.01
N LEU A 60 10.84 7.99 -4.26
CA LEU A 60 11.63 9.22 -4.13
C LEU A 60 10.98 10.31 -3.26
N ASP A 61 10.17 11.19 -3.87
CA ASP A 61 9.60 12.35 -3.18
C ASP A 61 8.09 12.39 -3.41
N GLY A 62 7.34 12.72 -2.36
CA GLY A 62 5.90 12.90 -2.39
C GLY A 62 5.19 11.77 -1.66
N ASP A 63 3.91 11.97 -1.36
CA ASP A 63 3.12 10.97 -0.66
C ASP A 63 2.73 9.86 -1.66
N ASP A 64 3.39 8.70 -1.58
CA ASP A 64 3.30 7.64 -2.56
C ASP A 64 2.51 6.42 -2.07
N ILE A 65 2.02 5.63 -3.02
CA ILE A 65 1.52 4.28 -2.76
C ILE A 65 2.43 3.32 -3.51
N ALA A 66 3.05 2.35 -2.85
CA ALA A 66 3.88 1.34 -3.49
C ALA A 66 3.40 -0.08 -3.15
N VAL A 67 3.26 -0.90 -4.18
CA VAL A 67 2.90 -2.31 -4.07
C VAL A 67 4.05 -3.17 -4.63
N GLY A 68 4.52 -4.19 -3.92
CA GLY A 68 5.56 -5.08 -4.48
C GLY A 68 4.97 -6.05 -5.49
N GLY A 69 3.84 -6.65 -5.12
CA GLY A 69 3.09 -7.55 -5.98
C GLY A 69 3.36 -8.98 -5.57
N ALA A 70 4.06 -9.76 -6.39
CA ALA A 70 4.35 -11.17 -6.09
C ALA A 70 5.83 -11.50 -6.27
N GLY A 71 6.53 -11.77 -5.18
CA GLY A 71 7.93 -12.19 -5.14
C GLY A 71 8.58 -11.69 -3.85
N ASN A 72 9.89 -11.49 -3.84
CA ASN A 72 10.57 -10.89 -2.69
C ASN A 72 11.11 -9.53 -3.10
N ASP A 73 10.34 -8.52 -2.76
CA ASP A 73 10.50 -7.16 -3.22
C ASP A 73 11.29 -6.32 -2.22
N ILE A 74 11.88 -5.25 -2.72
CA ILE A 74 12.50 -4.21 -1.90
C ILE A 74 11.82 -2.90 -2.27
N ILE A 75 11.14 -2.30 -1.31
CA ILE A 75 10.36 -1.08 -1.48
C ILE A 75 10.93 0.00 -0.57
N ASP A 76 11.25 1.16 -1.15
CA ASP A 76 11.73 2.36 -0.47
C ASP A 76 10.82 3.55 -0.81
N GLY A 77 10.08 4.04 0.19
CA GLY A 77 9.16 5.19 0.07
C GLY A 77 9.88 6.53 -0.11
N GLY A 78 11.12 6.65 0.37
CA GLY A 78 11.86 7.90 0.22
C GLY A 78 11.36 8.99 1.16
N THR A 79 10.73 10.04 0.63
CA THR A 79 10.25 11.19 1.42
C THR A 79 8.78 11.47 1.10
N GLY A 80 8.00 11.81 2.13
CA GLY A 80 6.55 11.95 2.00
C GLY A 80 5.85 10.99 2.95
N ASP A 81 4.53 11.11 3.08
CA ASP A 81 3.75 10.18 3.89
C ASP A 81 3.31 9.00 3.01
N ASP A 82 4.05 7.88 3.07
CA ASP A 82 3.90 6.78 2.10
C ASP A 82 3.02 5.64 2.60
N ILE A 83 2.41 4.90 1.65
CA ILE A 83 1.71 3.64 1.92
C ILE A 83 2.42 2.50 1.19
N LEU A 84 3.02 1.58 1.94
CA LEU A 84 3.84 0.50 1.41
C LEU A 84 3.19 -0.87 1.67
N PHE A 85 2.96 -1.64 0.61
CA PHE A 85 2.45 -2.99 0.68
C PHE A 85 3.35 -3.95 -0.09
N GLY A 86 4.03 -4.87 0.60
CA GLY A 86 4.91 -5.86 -0.04
C GLY A 86 4.15 -6.77 -1.00
N GLY A 87 3.02 -7.30 -0.55
CA GLY A 87 2.25 -8.27 -1.34
C GLY A 87 2.71 -9.69 -1.04
N LEU A 88 2.63 -10.57 -2.04
CA LEU A 88 2.95 -11.97 -1.88
C LEU A 88 4.47 -12.19 -1.81
N GLY A 89 4.97 -12.72 -0.71
CA GLY A 89 6.33 -13.23 -0.54
C GLY A 89 7.02 -12.67 0.70
N ARG A 90 8.33 -12.41 0.61
CA ARG A 90 9.12 -11.98 1.77
C ARG A 90 9.81 -10.65 1.49
N ASP A 91 9.09 -9.58 1.74
CA ASP A 91 9.49 -8.26 1.26
C ASP A 91 10.34 -7.51 2.28
N THR A 92 11.09 -6.53 1.79
CA THR A 92 11.83 -5.58 2.61
C THR A 92 11.26 -4.19 2.37
N LEU A 93 10.66 -3.60 3.40
CA LEU A 93 10.00 -2.31 3.35
C LEU A 93 10.82 -1.28 4.13
N ILE A 94 11.04 -0.12 3.51
CA ILE A 94 11.73 1.04 4.05
C ILE A 94 10.80 2.23 3.84
N GLY A 95 10.33 2.83 4.94
CA GLY A 95 9.42 3.99 4.88
C GLY A 95 10.15 5.24 4.43
N GLY A 96 11.33 5.48 5.01
CA GLY A 96 12.09 6.70 4.78
C GLY A 96 11.65 7.83 5.71
N ALA A 97 11.43 9.02 5.15
CA ALA A 97 11.11 10.22 5.90
C ALA A 97 9.67 10.66 5.66
N GLY A 98 8.86 10.65 6.71
CA GLY A 98 7.46 11.03 6.66
C GLY A 98 6.72 10.42 7.82
N SER A 99 5.41 10.26 7.70
CA SER A 99 4.58 9.40 8.55
C SER A 99 4.07 8.25 7.68
N ASP A 100 4.78 7.13 7.73
CA ASP A 100 4.61 6.06 6.74
C ASP A 100 3.63 4.99 7.24
N THR A 101 2.90 4.35 6.34
CA THR A 101 1.98 3.25 6.65
C THR A 101 2.44 1.97 5.97
N PHE A 102 2.83 0.97 6.76
CA PHE A 102 3.20 -0.35 6.27
C PHE A 102 1.99 -1.28 6.36
N VAL A 103 1.50 -1.77 5.22
CA VAL A 103 0.30 -2.59 5.15
C VAL A 103 0.63 -4.05 5.41
N LEU A 104 -0.02 -4.63 6.41
CA LEU A 104 0.09 -6.02 6.82
C LEU A 104 -1.20 -6.77 6.48
N ALA A 105 -1.06 -7.87 5.75
CA ALA A 105 -2.17 -8.74 5.39
C ALA A 105 -1.83 -10.21 5.69
N PRO A 106 -2.80 -11.03 6.12
CA PRO A 106 -2.61 -12.47 6.25
C PRO A 106 -2.45 -13.12 4.88
N GLU A 107 -1.78 -14.27 4.83
CA GLU A 107 -1.56 -15.08 3.63
C GLU A 107 -0.73 -14.38 2.52
N THR A 108 -0.14 -13.22 2.81
CA THR A 108 0.74 -12.54 1.85
C THR A 108 2.21 -12.89 2.09
N GLY A 109 2.60 -13.22 3.31
CA GLY A 109 3.95 -13.67 3.64
C GLY A 109 4.50 -12.94 4.84
N VAL A 110 5.83 -12.83 4.95
CA VAL A 110 6.48 -12.31 6.16
C VAL A 110 7.43 -11.17 5.84
N ASP A 111 6.94 -9.95 5.98
CA ASP A 111 7.70 -8.77 5.60
C ASP A 111 8.73 -8.37 6.67
N VAL A 112 9.77 -7.67 6.22
CA VAL A 112 10.75 -7.04 7.10
C VAL A 112 10.68 -5.54 6.92
N ILE A 113 10.21 -4.85 7.96
CA ILE A 113 10.19 -3.39 8.01
C ILE A 113 11.47 -2.93 8.68
N LYS A 114 12.25 -2.09 7.98
CA LYS A 114 13.65 -1.80 8.34
C LYS A 114 13.82 -0.61 9.28
N ASP A 115 12.91 0.35 9.23
CA ASP A 115 13.08 1.69 9.79
C ASP A 115 11.83 2.23 10.49
N PHE A 116 10.91 1.35 10.91
CA PHE A 116 9.69 1.74 11.62
C PHE A 116 9.98 2.65 12.83
N ARG A 117 9.42 3.86 12.81
CA ARG A 117 9.51 4.88 13.85
C ARG A 117 8.20 4.94 14.64
N ASN A 118 8.24 4.40 15.84
CA ASN A 118 7.11 4.44 16.78
C ASN A 118 6.59 5.87 17.02
N GLY A 119 5.27 6.04 17.00
CA GLY A 119 4.60 7.33 17.15
C GLY A 119 4.71 8.26 15.93
N VAL A 120 5.32 7.80 14.84
CA VAL A 120 5.37 8.52 13.55
C VAL A 120 4.76 7.65 12.46
N ASP A 121 5.25 6.42 12.33
CA ASP A 121 4.78 5.46 11.34
C ASP A 121 3.64 4.60 11.89
N GLN A 122 2.88 3.96 11.01
CA GLN A 122 1.73 3.12 11.33
C GLN A 122 1.82 1.75 10.66
N LEU A 123 1.20 0.77 11.30
CA LEU A 123 0.97 -0.58 10.79
C LEU A 123 -0.49 -0.69 10.36
N GLY A 124 -0.70 -0.76 9.05
CA GLY A 124 -2.01 -0.89 8.45
C GLY A 124 -2.50 -2.33 8.46
N LEU A 125 -3.56 -2.64 9.20
CA LEU A 125 -4.11 -4.00 9.28
C LEU A 125 -5.20 -4.21 8.23
N ALA A 126 -4.91 -5.06 7.25
CA ALA A 126 -5.80 -5.39 6.16
C ALA A 126 -6.76 -6.55 6.50
N ASN A 127 -7.75 -6.79 5.62
CA ASN A 127 -8.61 -7.99 5.64
C ASN A 127 -9.34 -8.22 6.97
N ALA A 128 -9.83 -7.13 7.57
CA ALA A 128 -10.57 -7.13 8.84
C ALA A 128 -9.80 -7.68 10.04
N VAL A 129 -8.47 -7.75 9.94
CA VAL A 129 -7.60 -8.02 11.09
C VAL A 129 -7.71 -6.85 12.05
N THR A 130 -7.97 -7.14 13.32
CA THR A 130 -7.97 -6.14 14.39
C THR A 130 -6.75 -6.34 15.28
N VAL A 131 -6.34 -5.28 15.98
CA VAL A 131 -5.21 -5.31 16.92
C VAL A 131 -5.38 -6.40 17.98
N GLU A 132 -6.61 -6.65 18.41
CA GLU A 132 -6.94 -7.68 19.41
C GLU A 132 -6.66 -9.12 18.94
N MET A 133 -6.56 -9.34 17.63
CA MET A 133 -6.23 -10.65 17.06
C MET A 133 -4.72 -10.90 16.97
N LEU A 134 -3.90 -9.86 17.16
CA LEU A 134 -2.46 -9.94 16.94
C LEU A 134 -1.72 -10.58 18.11
N ASP A 135 -0.70 -11.35 17.79
CA ASP A 135 0.34 -11.78 18.71
C ASP A 135 1.60 -10.95 18.46
N ILE A 136 1.97 -10.09 19.41
CA ILE A 136 3.13 -9.19 19.30
C ILE A 136 4.22 -9.71 20.21
N THR A 137 5.30 -10.24 19.63
CA THR A 137 6.37 -10.91 20.38
C THR A 137 7.73 -10.29 20.09
N GLN A 138 8.66 -10.39 21.04
CA GLN A 138 10.05 -10.00 20.83
C GLN A 138 10.89 -11.22 20.43
N THR A 139 11.61 -11.14 19.32
CA THR A 139 12.57 -12.15 18.89
C THR A 139 13.91 -11.52 18.50
N ARG A 140 14.99 -11.89 19.19
CA ARG A 140 16.38 -11.46 18.86
C ARG A 140 16.55 -9.95 18.64
N GLY A 141 15.84 -9.13 19.42
CA GLY A 141 15.89 -7.65 19.31
C GLY A 141 14.98 -7.04 18.25
N ASN A 142 14.15 -7.84 17.56
CA ASN A 142 13.11 -7.38 16.64
C ASN A 142 11.72 -7.68 17.20
N THR A 143 10.73 -6.86 16.86
CA THR A 143 9.32 -7.16 17.12
C THR A 143 8.80 -8.04 15.99
N VAL A 144 8.04 -9.07 16.32
CA VAL A 144 7.32 -9.92 15.37
C VAL A 144 5.83 -9.67 15.57
N ILE A 145 5.15 -9.24 14.51
CA ILE A 145 3.70 -9.13 14.45
C ILE A 145 3.17 -10.42 13.86
N GLY A 146 2.34 -11.14 14.61
CA GLY A 146 1.71 -12.39 14.18
C GLY A 146 0.20 -12.35 14.32
N LEU A 147 -0.45 -13.34 13.70
CA LEU A 147 -1.89 -13.55 13.71
C LEU A 147 -2.18 -15.05 13.76
N GLY A 148 -2.79 -15.54 14.83
CA GLY A 148 -3.20 -16.96 14.92
C GLY A 148 -2.07 -17.98 14.72
N GLY A 149 -0.81 -17.61 15.00
CA GLY A 149 0.38 -18.45 14.78
C GLY A 149 1.10 -18.24 13.46
N GLU A 150 0.53 -17.49 12.53
CA GLU A 150 1.20 -16.95 11.34
C GLU A 150 1.99 -15.69 11.71
N LYS A 151 3.07 -15.39 10.98
CA LYS A 151 3.78 -14.10 11.08
C LYS A 151 3.32 -13.21 9.94
N LEU A 152 3.02 -11.97 10.24
CA LEU A 152 2.71 -10.94 9.25
C LEU A 152 3.96 -10.13 8.91
N ALA A 153 4.67 -9.67 9.95
CA ALA A 153 5.86 -8.83 9.74
C ALA A 153 6.88 -8.93 10.89
N ILE A 154 8.09 -8.48 10.58
CA ILE A 154 9.19 -8.31 11.51
C ILE A 154 9.62 -6.83 11.47
N LEU A 155 9.45 -6.12 12.58
CA LEU A 155 9.99 -4.77 12.75
C LEU A 155 11.42 -4.88 13.24
N GLN A 156 12.38 -4.53 12.38
CA GLN A 156 13.79 -4.69 12.68
C GLN A 156 14.25 -3.64 13.70
N GLY A 157 14.88 -4.09 14.78
CA GLY A 157 15.44 -3.20 15.81
C GLY A 157 14.41 -2.49 16.70
N VAL A 158 13.12 -2.75 16.50
CA VAL A 158 12.05 -2.20 17.35
C VAL A 158 11.79 -3.14 18.52
N ARG A 159 11.47 -2.58 19.69
CA ARG A 159 11.08 -3.36 20.86
C ARG A 159 9.57 -3.57 20.92
N ALA A 160 9.15 -4.78 21.24
CA ALA A 160 7.73 -5.14 21.27
C ALA A 160 6.94 -4.31 22.30
N ASN A 161 7.58 -3.91 23.41
CA ASN A 161 6.96 -3.09 24.44
C ASN A 161 6.82 -1.61 24.06
N GLN A 162 7.32 -1.19 22.90
CA GLN A 162 7.07 0.14 22.35
C GLN A 162 5.84 0.15 21.47
N ILE A 163 5.41 -1.01 20.95
CA ILE A 163 4.27 -1.11 20.06
C ILE A 163 2.97 -1.08 20.86
N GLY A 164 2.21 -0.02 20.68
CA GLY A 164 0.91 0.22 21.29
C GLY A 164 -0.24 0.09 20.28
N ALA A 165 -1.48 0.21 20.76
CA ALA A 165 -2.66 0.16 19.90
C ALA A 165 -2.72 1.36 18.94
N GLU A 166 -2.08 2.48 19.31
CA GLU A 166 -1.94 3.70 18.54
C GLU A 166 -1.06 3.57 17.29
N ASP A 167 -0.18 2.56 17.25
CA ASP A 167 0.67 2.30 16.10
C ASP A 167 -0.09 1.54 14.99
N PHE A 168 -1.35 1.16 15.22
CA PHE A 168 -2.14 0.40 14.27
C PHE A 168 -3.31 1.21 13.72
N VAL A 169 -3.51 1.07 12.41
CA VAL A 169 -4.69 1.61 11.71
C VAL A 169 -5.38 0.48 10.96
N ALA A 170 -6.71 0.45 11.00
CA ALA A 170 -7.46 -0.50 10.19
C ALA A 170 -7.44 -0.05 8.73
N ILE A 171 -6.98 -0.93 7.84
CA ILE A 171 -7.09 -0.74 6.39
C ILE A 171 -8.22 -1.62 5.89
N ASP A 172 -9.34 -0.98 5.61
CA ASP A 172 -10.48 -1.68 5.06
C ASP A 172 -10.43 -1.71 3.54
N PHE A 173 -9.79 -2.73 2.95
CA PHE A 173 -9.89 -3.00 1.51
C PHE A 173 -11.31 -3.37 1.05
N THR A 174 -12.25 -3.66 1.96
CA THR A 174 -13.65 -3.89 1.58
C THR A 174 -14.42 -2.59 1.32
N SER A 175 -13.97 -1.47 1.88
CA SER A 175 -14.33 -0.11 1.40
C SER A 175 -13.80 0.16 -0.02
N PHE A 176 -12.81 -0.64 -0.47
CA PHE A 176 -12.24 -0.68 -1.82
C PHE A 176 -12.78 -1.87 -2.64
N LYS A 177 -13.78 -2.62 -2.15
CA LYS A 177 -14.47 -3.69 -2.89
C LYS A 177 -15.34 -3.05 -3.98
N GLY A 178 -14.65 -2.59 -5.02
CA GLY A 178 -15.17 -1.69 -6.03
C GLY A 178 -14.20 -0.58 -6.43
N MET A 179 -12.94 -0.60 -6.01
CA MET A 179 -11.91 0.37 -6.37
C MET A 179 -10.73 -0.34 -7.01
N GLU A 180 -10.54 -0.06 -8.29
CA GLU A 180 -9.65 -0.79 -9.17
C GLU A 180 -8.28 -0.08 -9.26
N VAL A 181 -7.29 -0.54 -8.46
CA VAL A 181 -6.09 0.19 -7.97
C VAL A 181 -4.84 0.14 -8.87
N PRO A 182 -4.46 1.22 -9.59
CA PRO A 182 -3.37 1.43 -10.60
C PRO A 182 -1.85 1.17 -10.38
N VAL A 183 -1.33 0.06 -9.84
CA VAL A 183 0.04 -0.48 -10.14
C VAL A 183 0.80 0.17 -11.37
N ILE A 184 1.62 1.21 -11.14
CA ILE A 184 2.56 1.72 -12.17
C ILE A 184 3.70 0.71 -12.22
N ALA A 185 3.80 -0.06 -13.31
CA ALA A 185 4.96 -0.91 -13.53
C ALA A 185 6.23 -0.06 -13.59
N ALA A 186 7.20 -0.42 -12.74
CA ALA A 186 8.59 -0.02 -12.86
C ALA A 186 9.23 -0.58 -14.14
#